data_AF-A0A953EFE0-F1
#
_entry.id   AF-A0A953EFE0-F1
#
_cell.length_a   1.000
_cell.length_b   1.000
_cell.length_c   1.000
_cell.angle_alpha   90.00
_cell.angle_beta   90.00
_cell.angle_gamma   90.00
#
_symmetry.space_group_name_H-M   'P 1'
#
loop_
_entity.id
_entity.type
_entity.pdbx_description
1 polymer ?
#
loop_
_entity_poly.entity_id
_entity_poly.type
_entity_poly.pdbx_seq_one_letter_code
_entity_poly.pdbx_strand_id
1 'polypeptide(L)' 'RFDFPTAPVVIGMILGPMAEQAMRQALTISQGDWTTFVTRPVSLVILLLAVVALLGPRLYGAWVRRATG' A
#
# COMPACT_ATOMS: atom_id res chain seq x y z
N ARG A 1 12.71 20.56 17.00
CA ARG A 1 12.10 19.34 17.55
C ARG A 1 11.36 18.69 16.39
N PHE A 2 11.71 17.47 15.97
CA PHE A 2 10.90 16.79 14.98
C PHE A 2 9.64 16.31 15.69
N ASP A 3 8.61 17.16 15.73
CA ASP A 3 7.28 16.81 16.19
C ASP A 3 6.66 15.91 15.12
N PHE A 4 7.23 14.71 14.92
CA PHE A 4 6.55 13.65 14.21
C PHE A 4 5.30 13.37 15.03
N PRO A 5 4.10 13.67 14.50
CA PRO A 5 2.89 13.45 15.27
C PRO A 5 2.87 11.97 15.64
N THR A 6 2.83 11.68 16.94
CA THR A 6 2.84 10.31 17.48
C THR A 6 1.63 9.52 16.97
N ALA A 7 0.54 10.23 16.67
CA ALA A 7 -0.72 9.66 16.18
C ALA A 7 -0.56 8.81 14.90
N PRO A 8 -0.07 9.32 13.75
CA PRO A 8 0.11 8.50 12.55
C PRO A 8 1.08 7.34 12.74
N VAL A 9 2.09 7.45 13.60
CA VAL A 9 3.00 6.34 13.90
C VAL A 9 2.26 5.22 14.62
N VAL A 10 1.50 5.53 15.68
CA VAL A 10 0.69 4.56 16.42
C VAL A 10 -0.36 3.91 15.51
N ILE A 11 -1.04 4.71 14.69
CA ILE A 11 -2.02 4.20 13.72
C ILE A 11 -1.35 3.26 12.72
N GLY A 12 -0.17 3.59 12.19
CA GLY A 12 0.60 2.70 11.31
C GLY A 12 0.99 1.39 11.98
N MET A 13 1.39 1.43 13.26
CA MET A 13 1.75 0.22 14.03
C MET A 13 0.55 -0.69 14.31
N ILE A 14 -0.67 -0.15 14.45
CA ILE A 14 -1.89 -0.93 14.62
C ILE A 14 -2.38 -1.48 13.26
N LEU A 15 -2.40 -0.64 12.24
CA LEU A 15 -2.90 -1.00 10.91
C LEU A 15 -1.98 -1.96 10.16
N GLY A 16 -0.66 -1.88 10.38
CA GLY A 16 0.33 -2.77 9.77
C GLY A 16 0.02 -4.26 9.97
N PRO A 17 -0.05 -4.77 11.21
CA PRO A 17 -0.35 -6.18 11.46
C PRO A 17 -1.76 -6.57 10.99
N MET A 18 -2.74 -5.66 11.04
CA MET A 18 -4.08 -5.93 10.48
C MET A 18 -4.05 -6.14 8.96
N ALA A 19 -3.29 -5.30 8.24
CA ALA A 19 -3.10 -5.45 6.80
C ALA A 19 -2.38 -6.76 6.46
N GLU A 20 -1.35 -7.13 7.23
CA GLU A 20 -0.62 -8.38 7.04
C GLU A 20 -1.51 -9.61 7.30
N GLN A 21 -2.36 -9.55 8.34
CA GLN A 21 -3.33 -10.59 8.64
C GLN A 21 -4.36 -10.74 7.51
N ALA A 22 -4.89 -9.63 6.98
CA ALA A 22 -5.81 -9.65 5.84
C ALA A 22 -5.16 -10.24 4.58
N MET A 23 -3.89 -9.89 4.31
CA MET A 23 -3.12 -10.46 3.20
C MET A 23 -2.93 -11.97 3.37
N ARG A 24 -2.51 -12.41 4.56
CA ARG A 24 -2.36 -13.85 4.86
C ARG A 24 -3.68 -14.60 4.72
N GLN A 25 -4.77 -14.05 5.24
CA GLN A 25 -6.09 -14.65 5.13
C GLN A 25 -6.50 -14.80 3.66
N ALA A 26 -6.29 -13.77 2.83
CA ALA A 26 -6.56 -13.83 1.40
C ALA A 26 -5.72 -14.90 0.68
N LEU A 27 -4.45 -15.05 1.03
CA LEU A 27 -3.56 -16.09 0.49
C LEU A 27 -4.00 -17.49 0.90
N THR A 28 -4.37 -17.68 2.16
CA THR A 28 -4.89 -18.97 2.66
C THR A 28 -6.19 -19.36 1.94
N ILE A 29 -7.11 -18.41 1.74
CA ILE A 29 -8.35 -18.64 0.98
C ILE A 29 -8.04 -19.00 -0.47
N SER A 30 -6.98 -18.41 -1.03
CA SER A 30 -6.53 -18.65 -2.40
C SER A 30 -5.63 -19.89 -2.54
N GLN A 31 -5.52 -20.73 -1.50
CA GLN A 31 -4.67 -21.93 -1.48
C GLN A 31 -3.18 -21.63 -1.79
N GLY A 32 -2.71 -20.43 -1.44
CA GLY A 32 -1.35 -19.98 -1.74
C GLY A 32 -1.12 -19.51 -3.18
N ASP A 33 -2.17 -19.41 -4.00
CA ASP A 33 -2.06 -18.95 -5.38
C ASP A 33 -2.01 -17.42 -5.47
N TRP A 34 -0.79 -16.90 -5.65
CA TRP A 34 -0.52 -15.48 -5.86
C TRP A 34 -1.11 -14.93 -7.17
N THR A 35 -1.41 -15.79 -8.15
CA THR A 35 -2.05 -15.36 -9.40
C THR A 35 -3.50 -14.91 -9.16
N THR A 36 -4.11 -15.29 -8.04
CA THR A 36 -5.45 -14.84 -7.62
C THR A 36 -5.56 -13.31 -7.53
N PHE A 37 -4.46 -12.62 -7.19
CA PHE A 37 -4.44 -11.16 -7.18
C PHE A 37 -4.55 -10.51 -8.57
N VAL A 38 -4.19 -11.24 -9.62
CA VAL A 38 -4.24 -10.78 -11.02
C VAL A 38 -5.47 -11.30 -11.75
N THR A 39 -5.89 -12.53 -11.45
CA THR A 39 -7.07 -13.15 -12.08
C THR A 39 -8.38 -12.62 -11.50
N ARG A 40 -8.39 -12.11 -10.25
CA ARG A 40 -9.57 -11.42 -9.69
C ARG A 40 -9.51 -9.91 -9.94
N PRO A 41 -10.46 -9.34 -10.72
CA PRO A 41 -10.42 -7.93 -11.10
C PRO A 41 -10.50 -6.98 -9.90
N VAL A 42 -11.25 -7.34 -8.85
CA VAL A 42 -11.34 -6.52 -7.63
C VAL A 42 -10.01 -6.47 -6.88
N SER A 43 -9.34 -7.61 -6.73
CA SER A 43 -8.02 -7.69 -6.09
C SER A 43 -6.97 -6.91 -6.89
N LEU A 44 -7.02 -7.00 -8.22
CA LEU A 44 -6.13 -6.26 -9.12
C LEU A 44 -6.30 -4.75 -8.96
N VAL A 45 -7.55 -4.26 -8.92
CA VAL A 45 -7.83 -2.83 -8.72
C VAL A 45 -7.29 -2.34 -7.38
N ILE A 46 -7.52 -3.09 -6.29
CA ILE A 46 -7.00 -2.71 -4.96
C ILE A 46 -5.46 -2.72 -4.95
N LEU A 47 -4.83 -3.71 -5.59
CA LEU A 47 -3.37 -3.79 -5.70
C LEU A 47 -2.81 -2.59 -6.46
N LEU A 48 -3.42 -2.21 -7.58
CA LEU A 48 -3.03 -1.01 -8.34
C LEU A 48 -3.18 0.26 -7.51
N LEU A 49 -4.30 0.42 -6.80
CA LEU A 49 -4.51 1.56 -5.90
C LEU A 49 -3.44 1.64 -4.82
N ALA A 50 -3.05 0.50 -4.23
CA ALA A 50 -1.98 0.43 -3.24
C ALA A 50 -0.62 0.85 -3.82
N VAL A 51 -0.29 0.39 -5.03
CA VAL A 51 0.93 0.79 -5.74
C VAL A 51 0.93 2.28 -6.05
N VAL A 52 -0.20 2.83 -6.51
CA VAL A 52 -0.36 4.26 -6.77
C VAL A 52 -0.26 5.08 -5.48
N ALA A 53 -0.82 4.62 -4.36
CA ALA A 53 -0.69 5.31 -3.08
C ALA A 53 0.77 5.33 -2.57
N LEU A 54 1.51 4.24 -2.79
CA LEU A 54 2.90 4.10 -2.34
C LEU A 54 3.89 4.87 -3.23
N LEU A 55 3.71 4.82 -4.55
CA LEU A 55 4.62 5.40 -5.53
C LEU A 55 4.17 6.78 -6.02
N GLY A 56 2.88 7.07 -6.00
CA GLY A 56 2.29 8.33 -6.47
C GLY A 56 2.96 9.58 -5.88
N PRO A 57 3.13 9.69 -4.55
CA PRO A 57 3.79 10.85 -3.95
C PRO A 57 5.26 10.98 -4.39
N ARG A 58 5.96 9.85 -4.54
CA ARG A 58 7.37 9.83 -4.97
C ARG A 58 7.52 10.20 -6.44
N LEU A 59 6.66 9.67 -7.30
CA LEU A 59 6.65 9.95 -8.74
C LEU A 59 6.20 11.39 -9.01
N TYR A 60 5.14 11.84 -8.34
CA TYR A 60 4.66 13.23 -8.42
C TYR A 60 5.72 14.21 -7.92
N GLY A 61 6.33 13.95 -6.77
CA GLY A 61 7.43 14.75 -6.27
C GLY A 61 8.64 14.78 -7.21
N ALA A 62 8.99 13.64 -7.82
CA ALA A 62 10.08 13.57 -8.80
C ALA A 62 9.73 14.25 -10.14
N TRP A 63 8.46 14.27 -10.53
CA TRP A 63 7.96 14.98 -11.72
C TRP A 63 7.94 16.49 -11.49
N VAL A 64 7.38 16.94 -10.36
CA VAL A 64 7.33 18.37 -10.00
C VAL A 64 8.72 18.97 -9.87
N ARG A 65 9.66 18.25 -9.25
CA ARG A 65 11.06 18.71 -9.14
C ARG A 65 11.77 18.88 -10.49
N ARG A 66 11.29 18.24 -11.56
CA ARG A 66 11.82 18.41 -12.92
C ARG A 66 11.18 19.57 -13.69
N ALA A 67 10.00 20.04 -13.27
CA ALA A 67 9.28 21.13 -13.97
C ALA A 67 9.65 22.54 -13.46
N THR A 68 10.30 22.65 -12.29
CA THR A 68 10.77 23.93 -11.72
C THR A 68 12.30 24.10 -11.79
N GLY A 69 12.98 23.31 -12.64
CA GLY A 69 14.43 23.38 -12.88
C GLY A 69 14.74 23.91 -14.27
#